data_AF-B3RNE6-F1
#
_entry.id   AF-B3RNE6-F1
#
_cell.length_a   1.000
_cell.length_b   1.000
_cell.length_c   1.000
_cell.angle_alpha   90.00
_cell.angle_beta   90.00
_cell.angle_gamma   90.00
#
_symmetry.space_group_name_H-M   'P 1'
#
loop_
_entity.id
_entity.type
_entity.pdbx_description
1 polymer ?
#
loop_
_entity_poly.entity_id
_entity_poly.type
_entity_poly.pdbx_seq_one_letter_code
_entity_poly.pdbx_strand_id
1 'polypeptide(L)'
;MNVFIDRRQVIRLMLSQLREWKLYAAMVALEKESGINDYDYPYNLSFLRSLILDGKFMEAIAFIEPLQEVPGFNCKLFKFICLKQKFLELLSDWKMQNGRSVNILHNCLEELKICSPDKDQFNRLCWLLTLEDHRNLEDYKMWTPISGRVECFYQI
;
A
#
# COMPACT_ATOMS: atom_id res chain seq x y z
N MET A 1 -21.70 -4.15 39.12
CA MET A 1 -21.82 -3.30 37.92
C MET A 1 -21.31 -4.13 36.75
N ASN A 2 -22.18 -4.75 35.96
CA ASN A 2 -21.75 -5.53 34.79
C ASN A 2 -21.51 -4.55 33.63
N VAL A 3 -20.26 -4.37 33.25
CA VAL A 3 -19.91 -3.62 32.04
C VAL A 3 -20.21 -4.54 30.85
N PHE A 4 -21.27 -4.24 30.10
CA PHE A 4 -21.53 -4.90 28.82
C PHE A 4 -20.59 -4.31 27.78
N ILE A 5 -19.54 -5.05 27.44
CA ILE A 5 -18.62 -4.65 26.37
C ILE A 5 -19.18 -5.21 25.07
N ASP A 6 -19.53 -4.33 24.14
CA ASP A 6 -19.99 -4.73 22.81
C ASP A 6 -18.83 -5.37 22.02
N ARG A 7 -19.12 -6.45 21.29
CA ARG A 7 -18.13 -7.19 20.50
C ARG A 7 -17.40 -6.28 19.51
N ARG A 8 -18.10 -5.31 18.89
CA ARG A 8 -17.49 -4.39 17.93
C ARG A 8 -16.52 -3.43 18.61
N GLN A 9 -16.83 -3.00 19.83
CA GLN A 9 -15.94 -2.14 20.62
C GLN A 9 -14.63 -2.87 20.97
N VAL A 10 -14.71 -4.14 21.36
CA VAL A 10 -13.51 -4.95 21.62
C VAL A 10 -12.65 -5.07 20.36
N ILE A 11 -13.27 -5.38 19.22
CA ILE A 11 -12.54 -5.58 17.96
C ILE A 11 -11.91 -4.28 17.49
N ARG A 12 -12.62 -3.14 17.55
CA ARG A 12 -12.05 -1.82 17.24
C ARG A 12 -10.87 -1.48 18.15
N LEU A 13 -10.98 -1.76 19.45
CA LEU A 13 -9.86 -1.55 20.38
C LEU A 13 -8.65 -2.43 20.04
N MET A 14 -8.87 -3.69 19.65
CA MET A 14 -7.77 -4.55 19.20
C MET A 14 -7.13 -4.02 17.91
N LEU A 15 -7.94 -3.59 16.94
CA LEU A 15 -7.46 -3.03 15.67
C LEU A 15 -6.62 -1.77 15.88
N SER A 16 -7.06 -0.87 16.77
CA SER A 16 -6.32 0.35 17.08
C SER A 16 -4.97 0.05 17.73
N GLN A 17 -4.89 -0.95 18.62
CA GLN A 17 -3.63 -1.39 19.22
C GLN A 17 -2.70 -2.08 18.22
N LEU A 18 -3.22 -2.96 17.37
CA LEU A 18 -2.43 -3.61 16.32
C LEU A 18 -1.83 -2.59 15.35
N ARG A 19 -2.57 -1.53 15.03
CA ARG A 19 -2.09 -0.38 14.24
C ARG A 19 -0.97 0.36 14.95
N GLU A 20 -1.16 0.69 16.23
CA GLU A 20 -0.18 1.43 17.05
C GLU A 20 1.17 0.69 17.11
N TRP A 21 1.14 -0.63 17.25
CA TRP A 21 2.32 -1.49 17.24
C TRP A 21 2.82 -1.88 15.84
N LYS A 22 2.20 -1.34 14.79
CA LYS A 22 2.52 -1.64 13.37
C LYS A 22 2.41 -3.13 13.01
N LEU A 23 1.55 -3.87 13.70
CA LEU A 23 1.25 -5.28 13.46
C LEU A 23 0.20 -5.44 12.34
N TYR A 24 0.50 -4.89 11.16
CA TYR A 24 -0.46 -4.73 10.08
C TYR A 24 -1.00 -6.05 9.51
N ALA A 25 -0.20 -7.12 9.50
CA ALA A 25 -0.66 -8.43 9.05
C ALA A 25 -1.81 -8.97 9.91
N ALA A 26 -1.66 -8.89 11.24
CA ALA A 26 -2.70 -9.28 12.19
C ALA A 26 -3.91 -8.35 12.10
N MET A 27 -3.67 -7.04 11.96
CA MET A 27 -4.72 -6.03 11.81
C MET A 27 -5.62 -6.34 10.59
N VAL A 28 -5.02 -6.49 9.40
CA VAL A 28 -5.76 -6.76 8.16
C VAL A 28 -6.47 -8.11 8.21
N ALA A 29 -5.86 -9.14 8.81
CA ALA A 29 -6.50 -10.44 9.00
C ALA A 29 -7.75 -10.32 9.90
N LEU A 30 -7.64 -9.62 11.03
CA LEU A 30 -8.75 -9.41 11.94
C LEU A 30 -9.89 -8.61 11.29
N GLU A 31 -9.59 -7.55 10.53
CA GLU A 31 -10.60 -6.82 9.77
C GLU A 31 -11.35 -7.71 8.79
N LYS A 32 -10.61 -8.54 8.04
CA LYS A 32 -11.18 -9.44 7.03
C LYS A 32 -12.07 -10.52 7.64
N GLU A 33 -11.67 -11.11 8.76
CA GLU A 33 -12.43 -12.17 9.43
C GLU A 33 -13.63 -11.62 10.22
N SER A 34 -13.48 -10.45 10.84
CA SER A 34 -14.54 -9.85 11.65
C SER A 34 -15.55 -9.04 10.83
N GLY A 35 -15.16 -8.58 9.63
CA GLY A 35 -15.92 -7.60 8.84
C GLY A 35 -16.01 -6.23 9.50
N ILE A 36 -15.20 -5.95 10.53
CA ILE A 36 -15.19 -4.70 11.28
C ILE A 36 -13.89 -3.97 10.98
N ASN A 37 -14.00 -2.74 10.50
CA ASN A 37 -12.86 -1.85 10.33
C ASN A 37 -12.76 -0.89 11.53
N ASP A 38 -11.54 -0.40 11.76
CA ASP A 38 -11.26 0.64 12.76
C ASP A 38 -11.89 2.00 12.35
N TYR A 39 -12.16 2.17 11.06
CA TYR A 39 -12.71 3.41 10.49
C TYR A 39 -14.08 3.19 9.85
N ASP A 40 -14.96 4.18 10.04
CA ASP A 40 -16.27 4.26 9.38
C ASP A 40 -16.13 4.96 8.01
N TYR A 41 -15.35 4.36 7.11
CA TYR A 41 -15.16 4.89 5.76
C TYR A 41 -16.43 4.76 4.90
N PRO A 42 -16.73 5.74 4.03
CA PRO A 42 -17.74 5.57 2.99
C PRO A 42 -17.46 4.34 2.12
N TYR A 43 -18.50 3.76 1.52
CA TYR A 43 -18.39 2.53 0.72
C TYR A 43 -17.29 2.59 -0.35
N ASN A 44 -17.23 3.68 -1.12
CA ASN A 44 -16.24 3.83 -2.20
C ASN A 44 -14.79 3.84 -1.66
N LEU A 45 -14.57 4.48 -0.51
CA LEU A 45 -13.25 4.53 0.11
C LEU A 45 -12.88 3.17 0.75
N SER A 46 -13.86 2.48 1.34
CA SER A 46 -13.69 1.11 1.83
C SER A 46 -13.35 0.13 0.69
N PHE A 47 -14.01 0.28 -0.46
CA PHE A 47 -13.74 -0.53 -1.65
C PHE A 47 -12.34 -0.26 -2.20
N LEU A 48 -11.97 1.02 -2.36
CA LEU A 48 -10.61 1.40 -2.76
C LEU A 48 -9.55 0.82 -1.82
N ARG A 49 -9.77 0.90 -0.51
CA ARG A 49 -8.88 0.31 0.50
C ARG A 49 -8.71 -1.19 0.27
N SER A 50 -9.81 -1.91 0.00
CA SER A 50 -9.74 -3.34 -0.26
C SER A 50 -8.89 -3.67 -1.48
N LEU A 51 -9.02 -2.92 -2.58
CA LEU A 51 -8.19 -3.10 -3.77
C LEU A 51 -6.70 -2.91 -3.47
N ILE A 52 -6.34 -1.88 -2.70
CA ILE A 52 -4.95 -1.62 -2.32
C ILE A 52 -4.40 -2.70 -1.39
N LEU A 53 -5.15 -3.12 -0.37
CA LEU A 53 -4.73 -4.17 0.57
C LEU A 53 -4.61 -5.54 -0.10
N ASP A 54 -5.44 -5.82 -1.09
CA ASP A 54 -5.35 -7.02 -1.91
C ASP A 54 -4.21 -6.94 -2.96
N GLY A 55 -3.56 -5.78 -3.11
CA GLY A 55 -2.46 -5.59 -4.06
C GLY A 55 -2.92 -5.38 -5.51
N LYS A 56 -4.20 -5.09 -5.70
CA LYS A 56 -4.85 -4.87 -7.00
C LYS A 56 -4.69 -3.42 -7.45
N PHE A 57 -3.44 -2.94 -7.53
CA PHE A 57 -3.13 -1.54 -7.80
C PHE A 57 -3.68 -1.03 -9.13
N MET A 58 -3.73 -1.88 -10.17
CA MET A 58 -4.29 -1.48 -11.47
C MET A 58 -5.81 -1.30 -11.40
N GLU A 59 -6.52 -2.16 -10.66
CA GLU A 59 -7.95 -2.01 -10.41
C GLU A 59 -8.22 -0.74 -9.59
N ALA A 60 -7.37 -0.44 -8.60
CA ALA A 60 -7.45 0.79 -7.81
C ALA A 60 -7.24 2.05 -8.66
N ILE A 61 -6.28 2.02 -9.58
CA ILE A 61 -6.04 3.11 -10.54
C ILE A 61 -7.22 3.27 -11.50
N ALA A 62 -7.77 2.18 -12.05
CA ALA A 62 -8.95 2.26 -12.92
C ALA A 62 -10.18 2.80 -12.16
N PHE A 63 -10.33 2.44 -10.88
CA PHE A 63 -11.45 2.86 -10.04
C PHE A 63 -11.49 4.39 -9.83
N ILE A 64 -10.33 5.05 -9.75
CA ILE A 64 -10.24 6.51 -9.56
C ILE A 64 -10.17 7.31 -10.86
N GLU A 65 -10.07 6.67 -12.04
CA GLU A 65 -10.03 7.37 -13.33
C GLU A 65 -11.19 8.36 -13.52
N PRO A 66 -12.44 8.05 -13.13
CA PRO A 66 -13.54 9.01 -13.21
C PRO A 66 -13.33 10.28 -12.37
N LEU A 67 -12.46 10.24 -11.35
CA LEU A 67 -12.16 11.38 -10.48
C LEU A 67 -11.11 12.33 -11.07
N GLN A 68 -10.51 12.01 -12.23
CA GLN A 68 -9.46 12.82 -12.84
C GLN A 68 -9.91 14.25 -13.19
N GLU A 69 -11.21 14.44 -13.43
CA GLU A 69 -11.81 15.74 -13.76
C GLU A 69 -12.23 16.54 -12.51
N VAL A 70 -12.14 15.92 -11.32
CA VAL A 70 -12.52 16.56 -10.06
C VAL A 70 -11.45 17.59 -9.66
N PRO A 71 -11.83 18.87 -9.49
CA PRO A 71 -10.89 19.90 -9.08
C PRO A 71 -10.23 19.55 -7.74
N GLY A 72 -8.90 19.60 -7.71
CA GLY A 72 -8.10 19.32 -6.51
C GLY A 72 -7.69 17.85 -6.34
N PHE A 73 -8.21 16.92 -7.14
CA PHE A 73 -7.74 15.53 -7.09
C PHE A 73 -6.47 15.33 -7.94
N ASN A 74 -5.37 14.95 -7.28
CA ASN A 74 -4.10 14.69 -7.98
C ASN A 74 -4.00 13.24 -8.45
N CYS A 75 -4.65 12.94 -9.58
CA CYS A 75 -4.65 11.61 -10.18
C CYS A 75 -3.22 11.12 -10.52
N LYS A 76 -2.31 12.03 -10.91
CA LYS A 76 -0.91 11.68 -11.20
C LYS A 76 -0.19 11.18 -9.94
N LEU A 77 -0.35 11.87 -8.82
CA LEU A 77 0.24 11.46 -7.54
C LEU A 77 -0.35 10.14 -7.04
N PHE A 78 -1.67 9.95 -7.14
CA PHE A 78 -2.30 8.67 -6.80
C PHE A 78 -1.69 7.51 -7.60
N LYS A 79 -1.58 7.66 -8.93
CA LYS A 79 -0.97 6.66 -9.81
C LYS A 79 0.47 6.35 -9.40
N PHE A 80 1.25 7.39 -9.07
CA PHE A 80 2.61 7.23 -8.60
C PHE A 80 2.70 6.42 -7.30
N ILE A 81 1.88 6.74 -6.28
CA ILE A 81 1.89 6.05 -4.98
C ILE A 81 1.57 4.56 -5.16
N CYS A 82 0.50 4.24 -5.91
CA CYS A 82 0.10 2.86 -6.19
C CYS A 82 1.17 2.08 -6.96
N LEU A 83 1.72 2.67 -8.04
CA LEU A 83 2.76 2.00 -8.83
C LEU A 83 4.08 1.86 -8.07
N LYS A 84 4.40 2.81 -7.17
CA LYS A 84 5.59 2.74 -6.32
C LYS A 84 5.49 1.55 -5.39
N GLN A 85 4.34 1.33 -4.74
CA GLN A 85 4.14 0.18 -3.88
C GLN A 85 4.19 -1.14 -4.68
N LYS A 86 3.54 -1.19 -5.86
CA LYS A 86 3.65 -2.34 -6.79
C LYS A 86 5.09 -2.65 -7.17
N PHE A 87 5.88 -1.63 -7.48
CA PHE A 87 7.30 -1.76 -7.81
C PHE A 87 8.12 -2.32 -6.64
N LEU A 88 7.88 -1.87 -5.40
CA LEU A 88 8.58 -2.37 -4.22
C LEU A 88 8.30 -3.86 -3.97
N GLU A 89 7.05 -4.30 -4.18
CA GLU A 89 6.68 -5.73 -4.10
C GLU A 89 7.41 -6.54 -5.18
N LEU A 90 7.36 -6.08 -6.43
CA LEU A 90 8.09 -6.71 -7.55
C LEU A 90 9.60 -6.75 -7.32
N LEU A 91 10.18 -5.68 -6.75
CA LEU A 91 11.59 -5.58 -6.44
C LEU A 91 12.00 -6.60 -5.37
N SER A 92 11.20 -6.72 -4.31
CA SER A 92 11.43 -7.69 -3.24
C SER A 92 11.41 -9.13 -3.79
N ASP A 93 10.39 -9.46 -4.60
CA ASP A 93 10.29 -10.78 -5.22
C ASP A 93 11.43 -11.06 -6.20
N TRP A 94 11.80 -10.07 -7.01
CA TRP A 94 12.90 -10.17 -7.98
C TRP A 94 14.24 -10.44 -7.29
N LYS A 95 14.52 -9.77 -6.16
CA LYS A 95 15.72 -10.01 -5.35
C LYS A 95 15.70 -11.42 -4.72
N MET A 96 14.55 -11.87 -4.21
CA MET A 96 14.40 -13.23 -3.68
C MET A 96 14.58 -14.32 -4.73
N GLN A 97 14.21 -14.04 -5.99
CA GLN A 97 14.31 -14.99 -7.11
C GLN A 97 15.64 -14.91 -7.88
N ASN A 98 16.65 -14.20 -7.36
CA ASN A 98 17.94 -13.99 -8.02
C ASN A 98 17.81 -13.46 -9.47
N GLY A 99 16.85 -12.55 -9.68
CA GLY A 99 16.80 -11.74 -10.89
C GLY A 99 16.03 -12.31 -12.08
N ARG A 100 15.26 -13.39 -11.92
CA ARG A 100 14.64 -14.13 -13.05
C ARG A 100 13.55 -13.39 -13.84
N SER A 101 12.94 -12.33 -13.29
CA SER A 101 11.78 -11.65 -13.91
C SER A 101 11.99 -10.14 -14.14
N VAL A 102 13.05 -9.77 -14.87
CA VAL A 102 13.43 -8.36 -15.12
C VAL A 102 12.37 -7.58 -15.92
N ASN A 103 11.69 -8.21 -16.88
CA ASN A 103 10.79 -7.51 -17.81
C ASN A 103 9.60 -6.83 -17.11
N ILE A 104 9.02 -7.49 -16.11
CA ILE A 104 7.86 -6.96 -15.38
C ILE A 104 8.28 -5.75 -14.53
N LEU A 105 9.45 -5.83 -13.90
CA LEU A 105 10.01 -4.75 -13.10
C LEU A 105 10.35 -3.54 -13.97
N HIS A 106 10.96 -3.77 -15.14
CA HIS A 106 11.27 -2.72 -16.12
C HIS A 106 10.00 -2.00 -16.60
N ASN A 107 8.96 -2.74 -16.97
CA ASN A 107 7.69 -2.14 -17.43
C ASN A 107 7.05 -1.28 -16.33
N CYS A 108 7.07 -1.75 -15.08
CA CYS A 108 6.57 -0.97 -13.95
C CYS A 108 7.39 0.31 -13.73
N LEU A 109 8.69 0.27 -13.97
CA LEU A 109 9.57 1.44 -13.86
C LEU A 109 9.30 2.48 -14.96
N GLU A 110 9.05 2.04 -16.20
CA GLU A 110 8.68 2.95 -17.28
C GLU A 110 7.34 3.65 -17.02
N GLU A 111 6.35 2.95 -16.46
CA GLU A 111 5.09 3.59 -16.02
C GLU A 111 5.34 4.63 -14.91
N LEU A 112 6.22 4.31 -13.95
CA LEU A 112 6.59 5.22 -12.85
C LEU A 112 7.28 6.50 -13.35
N LYS A 113 8.09 6.40 -14.41
CA LYS A 113 8.75 7.57 -15.02
C LYS A 113 7.76 8.61 -15.50
N ILE A 114 6.59 8.17 -16.00
CA ILE A 114 5.55 9.06 -16.54
C ILE A 114 4.81 9.78 -15.38
N CYS A 115 4.50 9.06 -14.31
CA CYS A 115 3.71 9.60 -13.19
C CYS A 115 4.53 10.19 -12.05
N SER A 116 5.87 10.08 -12.07
CA SER A 116 6.73 10.63 -11.01
C SER A 116 6.49 12.14 -10.80
N PRO A 117 6.38 12.60 -9.55
CA PRO A 117 6.23 14.03 -9.23
C PRO A 117 7.44 14.85 -9.67
N ASP A 118 8.63 14.31 -9.43
CA ASP A 118 9.92 14.93 -9.72
C ASP A 118 10.98 13.87 -10.11
N LYS A 119 12.15 14.34 -10.57
CA LYS A 119 13.24 13.47 -11.02
C LYS A 119 13.92 12.74 -9.87
N ASP A 120 13.96 13.33 -8.68
CA ASP A 120 14.65 12.75 -7.53
C ASP A 120 13.91 11.52 -7.00
N GLN A 121 12.57 11.57 -6.98
CA GLN A 121 11.72 10.42 -6.67
C GLN A 121 11.97 9.26 -7.63
N PHE A 122 12.03 9.53 -8.94
CA PHE A 122 12.33 8.50 -9.93
C PHE A 122 13.75 7.94 -9.78
N ASN A 123 14.75 8.82 -9.61
CA ASN A 123 16.14 8.43 -9.40
C ASN A 123 16.31 7.57 -8.14
N ARG A 124 15.55 7.86 -7.08
CA ARG A 124 15.52 7.04 -5.86
C ARG A 124 15.05 5.62 -6.15
N LEU A 125 14.02 5.44 -6.99
CA LEU A 125 13.54 4.11 -7.40
C LEU A 125 14.59 3.36 -8.21
N CYS A 126 15.25 4.03 -9.15
CA CYS A 126 16.35 3.45 -9.92
C CYS A 126 17.52 3.03 -9.02
N TRP A 127 17.85 3.84 -8.01
CA TRP A 127 18.90 3.52 -7.04
C TRP A 127 18.56 2.28 -6.19
N LEU A 128 17.29 2.03 -5.86
CA LEU A 128 16.90 0.81 -5.12
C LEU A 128 17.21 -0.49 -5.90
N LEU A 129 17.29 -0.42 -7.24
CA LEU A 129 17.69 -1.56 -8.09
C LEU A 129 19.17 -1.92 -7.93
N THR A 130 20.02 -0.96 -7.59
CA THR A 130 21.47 -1.19 -7.48
C THR A 130 21.87 -1.75 -6.13
N LEU A 131 20.98 -1.70 -5.13
CA LEU A 131 21.23 -2.25 -3.80
C LEU A 131 21.10 -3.78 -3.79
N GLU A 132 21.99 -4.47 -3.10
CA GLU A 132 21.89 -5.92 -2.86
C GLU A 132 20.65 -6.26 -2.02
N ASP A 133 20.46 -5.57 -0.89
CA ASP A 133 19.24 -5.64 -0.09
C ASP A 133 18.77 -4.23 0.30
N HIS A 134 17.51 -3.93 -0.03
CA HIS A 134 16.88 -2.65 0.30
C HIS A 134 16.51 -2.56 1.79
N ARG A 135 16.41 -3.70 2.51
CA ARG A 135 16.12 -3.75 3.95
C ARG A 135 17.25 -3.21 4.82
N ASN A 136 18.44 -3.03 4.25
CA ASN A 136 19.56 -2.34 4.91
C ASN A 136 19.27 -0.86 5.16
N LEU A 137 18.27 -0.30 4.46
CA LEU A 137 17.80 1.06 4.70
C LEU A 137 16.83 1.06 5.87
N GLU A 138 16.96 2.06 6.74
CA GLU A 138 16.11 2.23 7.91
C GLU A 138 14.61 2.26 7.55
N ASP A 139 14.28 2.92 6.44
CA ASP A 139 12.92 3.01 5.89
C ASP A 139 12.29 1.66 5.54
N TYR A 140 13.11 0.65 5.21
CA TYR A 140 12.64 -0.65 4.71
C TYR A 140 12.95 -1.83 5.63
N LYS A 141 13.62 -1.58 6.78
CA LYS A 141 14.06 -2.62 7.70
C LYS A 141 12.92 -3.52 8.21
N MET A 142 11.76 -2.92 8.48
CA MET A 142 10.55 -3.63 8.94
C MET A 142 9.47 -3.71 7.87
N TRP A 143 9.82 -3.38 6.62
CA TRP A 143 8.85 -3.35 5.54
C TRP A 143 8.47 -4.76 5.11
N THR A 144 7.17 -4.93 4.88
CA THR A 144 6.54 -6.10 4.28
C THR A 144 5.56 -5.63 3.21
N PRO A 145 5.14 -6.49 2.26
CA PRO A 145 4.09 -6.13 1.31
C PRO A 145 2.82 -5.61 2.01
N ILE A 146 2.40 -6.23 3.12
CA ILE A 146 1.21 -5.80 3.86
C ILE A 146 1.41 -4.43 4.49
N SER A 147 2.54 -4.18 5.17
CA SER A 147 2.80 -2.87 5.76
C SER A 147 2.91 -1.78 4.70
N GLY A 148 3.54 -2.10 3.56
CA GLY A 148 3.64 -1.19 2.42
C GLY A 148 2.29 -0.86 1.80
N ARG A 149 1.38 -1.82 1.68
CA ARG A 149 0.01 -1.59 1.19
C ARG A 149 -0.82 -0.74 2.16
N VAL A 150 -0.69 -0.97 3.47
CA VAL A 150 -1.36 -0.15 4.48
C VAL A 150 -0.86 1.30 4.41
N GLU A 151 0.46 1.49 4.34
CA GLU A 151 1.07 2.82 4.23
C GLU A 151 0.72 3.50 2.89
N CYS A 152 0.69 2.75 1.79
CA CYS A 152 0.24 3.22 0.48
C CYS A 152 -1.18 3.80 0.56
N PHE A 153 -2.09 3.17 1.31
CA PHE A 153 -3.45 3.69 1.48
C PHE A 153 -3.49 4.98 2.31
N TYR A 154 -2.63 5.16 3.33
CA TYR A 154 -2.60 6.40 4.12
C TYR A 154 -2.00 7.60 3.38
N GLN A 155 -1.19 7.36 2.34
CA GLN A 155 -0.59 8.43 1.52
C GLN A 155 -1.54 8.96 0.43
N ILE A 156 -2.63 8.25 0.16
CA ILE A 156 -3.65 8.57 -0.84
C ILE A 156 -4.74 9.46 -0.23
#